data_AF-A0A7Y7B2U1-F1
#
_entry.id   AF-A0A7Y7B2U1-F1
#
_cell.length_a   1.000
_cell.length_b   1.000
_cell.length_c   1.000
_cell.angle_alpha   90.00
_cell.angle_beta   90.00
_cell.angle_gamma   90.00
#
_symmetry.space_group_name_H-M   'P 1'
#
loop_
_entity.id
_entity.type
_entity.pdbx_description
1 polymer ?
#
loop_
_entity_poly.entity_id
_entity_poly.type
_entity_poly.pdbx_seq_one_letter_code
_entity_poly.pdbx_strand_id
1 'polypeptide(L)'
;MHIWHTLDLDNYRAADTVRAFYEAEFLPLPEGRIRWHSHAVSSAFGLFGHHLGTRLLAAEPGARDDPPGYLLVQHLRTPDMVQDLYAGAASPPYRRHPVSGLYVQNANPVFPAAAFDPRESIDPTFYTERPATAPRMSALIREQGGSGIVVSLHECLGRYAQVRALVAQADVQLPADPRKLREWSLVMVVTGTLLAVERGLVRADEVVLHGSGSYDADDYTPLPADALRPAAQSADLAEVLHKAAGVRDT
;
A
#
# COMPACT_ATOMS: atom_id res chain seq x y z
N MET A 1 20.70 -4.97 -27.53
CA MET A 1 20.39 -4.94 -26.08
C MET A 1 18.88 -4.89 -25.93
N HIS A 2 18.26 -5.96 -25.43
CA HIS A 2 16.83 -5.97 -25.12
C HIS A 2 16.66 -5.36 -23.74
N ILE A 3 16.25 -4.10 -23.68
CA ILE A 3 15.88 -3.47 -22.42
C ILE A 3 14.57 -4.13 -21.98
N TRP A 4 14.60 -4.81 -20.84
CA TRP A 4 13.41 -5.41 -20.25
C TRP A 4 12.50 -4.27 -19.78
N HIS A 5 11.44 -4.01 -20.54
CA HIS A 5 10.42 -3.03 -20.18
C HIS A 5 9.43 -3.69 -19.21
N THR A 6 9.77 -3.70 -17.92
CA THR A 6 9.01 -4.39 -16.86
C THR A 6 7.81 -3.58 -16.33
N LEU A 7 7.57 -2.38 -16.87
CA LEU A 7 6.52 -1.45 -16.44
C LEU A 7 5.22 -1.56 -17.27
N ASP A 8 5.00 -2.68 -17.97
CA ASP A 8 3.67 -2.91 -18.54
C ASP A 8 2.66 -3.17 -17.41
N LEU A 9 1.60 -2.35 -17.40
CA LEU A 9 0.51 -2.40 -16.44
C LEU A 9 -0.17 -3.77 -16.39
N ASP A 10 -0.17 -4.50 -17.50
CA ASP A 10 -0.80 -5.81 -17.59
C ASP A 10 -0.01 -6.91 -16.87
N ASN A 11 1.30 -6.74 -16.64
CA ASN A 11 2.13 -7.70 -15.90
C ASN A 11 1.65 -7.87 -14.45
N TYR A 12 1.19 -6.80 -13.82
CA TYR A 12 0.69 -6.84 -12.44
C TYR A 12 -0.75 -7.37 -12.37
N ARG A 13 -1.54 -7.18 -13.42
CA ARG A 13 -2.94 -7.63 -13.44
C ARG A 13 -3.07 -9.14 -13.40
N ALA A 14 -2.24 -9.85 -14.14
CA ALA A 14 -2.33 -11.31 -14.26
C ALA A 14 -2.24 -12.01 -12.89
N ALA A 15 -1.27 -11.63 -12.06
CA ALA A 15 -1.06 -12.27 -10.75
C ALA A 15 -2.25 -12.03 -9.80
N ASP A 16 -2.77 -10.80 -9.76
CA ASP A 16 -3.89 -10.49 -8.87
C ASP A 16 -5.25 -10.96 -9.44
N THR A 17 -5.37 -11.17 -10.75
CA THR A 17 -6.51 -11.89 -11.33
C THR A 17 -6.52 -13.34 -10.86
N VAL A 18 -5.36 -14.03 -10.86
CA VAL A 18 -5.26 -15.40 -10.33
C VAL A 18 -5.66 -15.45 -8.86
N ARG A 19 -5.31 -14.44 -8.05
CA ARG A 19 -5.76 -14.34 -6.66
C ARG A 19 -7.29 -14.37 -6.54
N ALA A 20 -8.02 -13.61 -7.36
CA ALA A 20 -9.48 -13.61 -7.33
C ALA A 20 -10.08 -14.99 -7.65
N PHE A 21 -9.50 -15.72 -8.61
CA PHE A 21 -9.91 -17.10 -8.92
C PHE A 21 -9.62 -18.06 -7.77
N TYR A 22 -8.43 -17.96 -7.17
CA TYR A 22 -8.06 -18.77 -6.00
C TYR A 22 -9.02 -18.53 -4.83
N GLU A 23 -9.35 -17.26 -4.55
CA GLU A 23 -10.28 -16.92 -3.48
C GLU A 23 -11.69 -17.48 -3.75
N ALA A 24 -12.17 -17.41 -4.99
CA ALA A 24 -13.48 -17.95 -5.35
C ALA A 24 -13.55 -19.48 -5.21
N GLU A 25 -12.47 -20.19 -5.54
CA GLU A 25 -12.41 -21.66 -5.49
C GLU A 25 -12.15 -22.19 -4.07
N PHE A 26 -11.19 -21.60 -3.36
CA PHE A 26 -10.64 -22.17 -2.12
C PHE A 26 -11.05 -21.41 -0.86
N LEU A 27 -11.51 -20.16 -0.98
CA LEU A 27 -11.88 -19.30 0.16
C LEU A 27 -13.27 -18.66 -0.04
N PRO A 28 -14.32 -19.43 -0.39
CA PRO A 28 -15.63 -18.85 -0.66
C PRO A 28 -16.22 -18.21 0.60
N LEU A 29 -16.77 -17.01 0.45
CA LEU A 29 -17.47 -16.32 1.53
C LEU A 29 -18.85 -16.95 1.77
N PRO A 30 -19.28 -17.13 3.03
CA PRO A 30 -20.67 -17.41 3.32
C PRO A 30 -21.62 -16.37 2.71
N GLU A 31 -22.85 -16.76 2.40
CA GLU A 31 -23.87 -15.86 1.86
C GLU A 31 -24.14 -14.68 2.82
N GLY A 32 -24.24 -13.48 2.25
CA GLY A 32 -24.50 -12.24 2.99
C GLY A 32 -23.30 -11.67 3.76
N ARG A 33 -22.10 -12.25 3.63
CA ARG A 33 -20.87 -11.70 4.22
C ARG A 33 -20.07 -10.87 3.23
N ILE A 34 -19.43 -9.82 3.72
CA ILE A 34 -18.62 -8.89 2.91
C ILE A 34 -17.14 -9.11 3.22
N ARG A 35 -16.35 -9.44 2.19
CA ARG A 35 -14.89 -9.41 2.24
C ARG A 35 -14.36 -8.09 1.72
N TRP A 36 -13.46 -7.50 2.49
CA TRP A 36 -12.70 -6.34 2.08
C TRP A 36 -11.27 -6.71 1.74
N HIS A 37 -10.70 -6.01 0.79
CA HIS A 37 -9.31 -6.13 0.39
C HIS A 37 -8.59 -4.84 0.75
N SER A 38 -7.73 -4.90 1.76
CA SER A 38 -6.92 -3.76 2.16
C SER A 38 -5.55 -3.83 1.50
N HIS A 39 -5.03 -2.70 1.02
CA HIS A 39 -3.72 -2.65 0.37
C HIS A 39 -2.99 -1.35 0.74
N ALA A 40 -1.76 -1.47 1.23
CA ALA A 40 -0.85 -0.34 1.37
C ALA A 40 -0.05 -0.15 0.08
N VAL A 41 -0.30 0.93 -0.66
CA VAL A 41 0.20 1.09 -2.04
C VAL A 41 0.51 2.52 -2.45
N SER A 42 1.49 2.66 -3.34
CA SER A 42 1.80 3.89 -4.06
C SER A 42 0.96 4.06 -5.34
N SER A 43 0.49 2.96 -5.96
CA SER A 43 -0.17 2.98 -7.28
C SER A 43 -1.36 2.00 -7.43
N ALA A 44 -1.58 1.13 -6.43
CA ALA A 44 -2.70 0.21 -6.29
C ALA A 44 -2.93 -0.81 -7.41
N PHE A 45 -1.91 -1.19 -8.18
CA PHE A 45 -2.08 -2.12 -9.31
C PHE A 45 -2.75 -3.44 -8.94
N GLY A 46 -2.45 -4.00 -7.76
CA GLY A 46 -3.01 -5.29 -7.40
C GLY A 46 -4.52 -5.32 -7.21
N LEU A 47 -5.14 -4.19 -6.83
CA LEU A 47 -6.60 -4.13 -6.74
C LEU A 47 -7.27 -4.13 -8.12
N PHE A 48 -6.59 -3.63 -9.17
CA PHE A 48 -7.12 -3.73 -10.54
C PHE A 48 -7.11 -5.16 -11.07
N GLY A 49 -6.04 -5.92 -10.82
CA GLY A 49 -5.98 -7.31 -11.23
C GLY A 49 -7.00 -8.16 -10.49
N HIS A 50 -7.17 -7.94 -9.17
CA HIS A 50 -8.20 -8.59 -8.39
C HIS A 50 -9.60 -8.29 -8.92
N HIS A 51 -9.94 -7.01 -9.11
CA HIS A 51 -11.24 -6.62 -9.67
C HIS A 51 -11.49 -7.17 -11.07
N LEU A 52 -10.46 -7.27 -11.93
CA LEU A 52 -10.60 -7.93 -13.22
C LEU A 52 -11.00 -9.39 -13.06
N GLY A 53 -10.36 -10.12 -12.15
CA GLY A 53 -10.69 -11.51 -11.87
C GLY A 53 -12.11 -11.68 -11.32
N THR A 54 -12.54 -10.84 -10.38
CA THR A 54 -13.92 -10.90 -9.88
C THR A 54 -14.95 -10.60 -10.97
N ARG A 55 -14.65 -9.69 -11.90
CA ARG A 55 -15.53 -9.41 -13.05
C ARG A 55 -15.62 -10.57 -14.04
N LEU A 56 -14.53 -11.29 -14.26
CA LEU A 56 -14.51 -12.47 -15.12
C LEU A 56 -15.34 -13.60 -14.49
N LEU A 57 -15.17 -13.84 -13.19
CA LEU A 57 -15.96 -14.80 -12.43
C LEU A 57 -17.45 -14.46 -12.41
N ALA A 58 -17.80 -13.18 -12.23
CA ALA A 58 -19.19 -12.72 -12.24
C ALA A 58 -19.91 -12.91 -13.59
N ALA A 59 -19.16 -13.08 -14.69
CA ALA A 59 -19.73 -13.35 -16.01
C ALA A 59 -20.07 -14.85 -16.22
N GLU A 60 -19.64 -15.73 -15.33
CA GLU A 60 -19.91 -17.16 -15.42
C GLU A 60 -21.37 -17.49 -15.01
N PRO A 61 -22.01 -18.48 -15.66
CA PRO A 61 -23.36 -18.90 -15.30
C PRO A 61 -23.45 -19.39 -13.85
N GLY A 62 -24.34 -18.78 -13.06
CA GLY A 62 -24.53 -19.13 -11.65
C GLY A 62 -23.54 -18.47 -10.69
N ALA A 63 -22.75 -17.51 -11.16
CA ALA A 63 -21.89 -16.72 -10.30
C ALA A 63 -22.68 -15.93 -9.25
N ARG A 64 -22.07 -15.76 -8.07
CA ARG A 64 -22.62 -14.95 -6.98
C ARG A 64 -22.35 -13.46 -7.23
N ASP A 65 -23.33 -12.63 -6.90
CA ASP A 65 -23.24 -11.17 -6.99
C ASP A 65 -22.85 -10.56 -5.63
N ASP A 66 -21.65 -10.93 -5.16
CA ASP A 66 -21.10 -10.43 -3.90
C ASP A 66 -19.83 -9.59 -4.20
N PRO A 67 -19.97 -8.29 -4.49
CA PRO A 67 -18.84 -7.43 -4.81
C PRO A 67 -17.87 -7.29 -3.62
N PRO A 68 -16.54 -7.35 -3.86
CA PRO A 68 -15.55 -7.10 -2.81
C PRO A 68 -15.49 -5.62 -2.43
N GLY A 69 -15.30 -5.33 -1.15
CA GLY A 69 -14.91 -4.00 -0.68
C GLY A 69 -13.41 -3.76 -0.87
N TYR A 70 -12.99 -2.51 -1.09
CA TYR A 70 -11.57 -2.16 -1.24
C TYR A 70 -11.18 -1.06 -0.24
N LEU A 71 -10.05 -1.22 0.44
CA LEU A 71 -9.47 -0.23 1.34
C LEU A 71 -8.06 0.16 0.89
N LEU A 72 -7.87 1.41 0.49
CA LEU A 72 -6.54 1.96 0.26
C LEU A 72 -5.90 2.42 1.57
N VAL A 73 -4.64 2.07 1.77
CA VAL A 73 -3.83 2.55 2.88
C VAL A 73 -2.61 3.30 2.34
N GLN A 74 -2.42 4.53 2.78
CA GLN A 74 -1.24 5.34 2.43
C GLN A 74 -0.67 6.04 3.67
N HIS A 75 0.49 6.66 3.55
CA HIS A 75 1.07 7.48 4.63
C HIS A 75 1.05 8.98 4.27
N LEU A 76 1.32 9.83 5.26
CA LEU A 76 1.21 11.29 5.17
C LEU A 76 2.00 11.96 4.04
N ARG A 77 3.17 11.41 3.66
CA ARG A 77 3.99 12.02 2.59
C ARG A 77 3.36 11.99 1.20
N THR A 78 2.68 10.91 0.84
CA THR A 78 2.08 10.69 -0.49
C THR A 78 0.68 10.06 -0.39
N PRO A 79 -0.31 10.77 0.20
CA PRO A 79 -1.67 10.28 0.37
C PRO A 79 -2.53 10.50 -0.89
N ASP A 80 -1.93 10.70 -2.06
CA ASP A 80 -2.56 11.20 -3.28
C ASP A 80 -3.75 10.35 -3.74
N MET A 81 -3.67 9.02 -3.60
CA MET A 81 -4.78 8.15 -4.01
C MET A 81 -5.94 8.22 -3.04
N VAL A 82 -5.65 8.28 -1.74
CA VAL A 82 -6.68 8.49 -0.71
C VAL A 82 -7.31 9.89 -0.89
N GLN A 83 -6.51 10.91 -1.19
CA GLN A 83 -7.02 12.25 -1.47
C GLN A 83 -7.92 12.26 -2.72
N ASP A 84 -7.50 11.64 -3.82
CA ASP A 84 -8.30 11.52 -5.05
C ASP A 84 -9.63 10.77 -4.82
N LEU A 85 -9.62 9.72 -3.99
CA LEU A 85 -10.81 8.98 -3.61
C LEU A 85 -11.89 9.91 -3.01
N TYR A 86 -11.47 10.84 -2.17
CA TYR A 86 -12.32 11.84 -1.52
C TYR A 86 -12.32 13.19 -2.26
N ALA A 87 -12.28 13.17 -3.60
CA ALA A 87 -12.42 14.33 -4.47
C ALA A 87 -11.36 15.43 -4.23
N GLY A 88 -10.12 15.03 -3.93
CA GLY A 88 -9.02 15.94 -3.65
C GLY A 88 -9.07 16.55 -2.25
N ALA A 89 -9.71 15.87 -1.29
CA ALA A 89 -9.78 16.34 0.09
C ALA A 89 -8.39 16.69 0.62
N ALA A 90 -8.21 17.94 1.05
CA ALA A 90 -6.95 18.39 1.60
C ALA A 90 -6.64 17.66 2.92
N SER A 91 -5.34 17.44 3.18
CA SER A 91 -4.89 16.99 4.50
C SER A 91 -5.39 17.96 5.58
N PRO A 92 -5.91 17.46 6.71
CA PRO A 92 -6.42 18.32 7.77
C PRO A 92 -5.28 19.13 8.40
N PRO A 93 -5.57 20.33 8.93
CA PRO A 93 -4.57 21.11 9.63
C PRO A 93 -4.21 20.44 10.96
N TYR A 94 -2.94 20.04 11.09
CA TYR A 94 -2.42 19.52 12.34
C TYR A 94 -1.94 20.64 13.28
N ARG A 95 -2.15 20.46 14.58
CA ARG A 95 -1.62 21.36 15.61
C ARG A 95 -0.68 20.59 16.52
N ARG A 96 0.46 21.20 16.87
CA ARG A 96 1.40 20.60 17.81
C ARG A 96 0.81 20.63 19.22
N HIS A 97 0.62 19.46 19.81
CA HIS A 97 0.14 19.28 21.17
C HIS A 97 1.27 19.56 22.16
N PRO A 98 1.10 20.48 23.13
CA PRO A 98 2.21 21.00 23.94
C PRO A 98 2.84 19.97 24.86
N VAL A 99 2.07 18.99 25.35
CA VAL A 99 2.56 18.00 26.33
C VAL A 99 3.19 16.79 25.64
N SER A 100 2.52 16.22 24.64
CA SER A 100 3.01 15.02 23.95
C SER A 100 4.02 15.33 22.85
N GLY A 101 4.09 16.59 22.39
CA GLY A 101 4.92 17.00 21.26
C GLY A 101 4.42 16.51 19.90
N LEU A 102 3.37 15.69 19.86
CA LEU A 102 2.75 15.15 18.65
C LEU A 102 1.96 16.22 17.91
N TYR A 103 1.81 16.05 16.60
CA TYR A 103 0.88 16.79 15.78
C TYR A 103 -0.46 16.08 15.80
N VAL A 104 -1.55 16.77 16.18
CA VAL A 104 -2.89 16.17 16.34
C VAL A 104 -3.96 16.87 15.50
N GLN A 105 -4.98 16.11 15.10
CA GLN A 105 -6.20 16.59 14.43
C GLN A 105 -7.40 15.70 14.79
N ASN A 106 -8.61 16.23 14.68
CA ASN A 106 -9.87 15.50 14.91
C ASN A 106 -10.95 15.84 13.86
N ALA A 107 -10.55 16.48 12.75
CA ALA A 107 -11.47 16.99 11.73
C ALA A 107 -11.82 15.94 10.68
N ASN A 108 -10.89 15.05 10.34
CA ASN A 108 -11.08 14.05 9.29
C ASN A 108 -10.59 12.67 9.75
N PRO A 109 -11.48 11.67 9.94
CA PRO A 109 -11.09 10.34 10.38
C PRO A 109 -10.31 9.54 9.32
N VAL A 110 -10.32 9.97 8.05
CA VAL A 110 -9.49 9.35 7.00
C VAL A 110 -8.00 9.59 7.26
N PHE A 111 -7.63 10.69 7.92
CA PHE A 111 -6.25 11.04 8.21
C PHE A 111 -5.86 10.65 9.64
N PRO A 112 -4.55 10.50 9.94
CA PRO A 112 -4.09 10.14 11.28
C PRO A 112 -4.61 11.10 12.34
N ALA A 113 -5.02 10.59 13.50
CA ALA A 113 -5.42 11.47 14.61
C ALA A 113 -4.19 12.15 15.24
N ALA A 114 -3.03 11.49 15.17
CA ALA A 114 -1.75 11.99 15.63
C ALA A 114 -0.58 11.52 14.75
N ALA A 115 0.47 12.33 14.63
CA ALA A 115 1.70 12.04 13.90
C ALA A 115 2.93 12.69 14.57
N PHE A 116 4.14 12.23 14.26
CA PHE A 116 5.37 12.88 14.75
C PHE A 116 5.71 14.13 13.94
N ASP A 117 5.53 14.10 12.62
CA ASP A 117 5.58 15.25 11.72
C ASP A 117 4.48 15.06 10.65
N PRO A 118 3.67 16.08 10.31
CA PRO A 118 2.69 15.98 9.23
C PRO A 118 3.27 15.70 7.83
N ARG A 119 4.60 15.74 7.69
CA ARG A 119 5.36 15.48 6.45
C ARG A 119 6.21 14.21 6.53
N GLU A 120 6.00 13.38 7.54
CA GLU A 120 6.74 12.13 7.72
C GLU A 120 6.55 11.18 6.52
N SER A 121 7.64 10.49 6.16
CA SER A 121 7.64 9.41 5.17
C SER A 121 7.95 8.12 5.92
N ILE A 122 7.03 7.15 5.88
CA ILE A 122 7.19 5.88 6.60
C ILE A 122 8.01 4.92 5.74
N ASP A 123 7.67 4.83 4.46
CA ASP A 123 8.26 3.87 3.53
C ASP A 123 8.74 4.61 2.26
N PRO A 124 10.04 4.65 1.97
CA PRO A 124 10.56 5.35 0.80
C PRO A 124 10.14 4.71 -0.53
N THR A 125 9.60 3.49 -0.53
CA THR A 125 9.06 2.85 -1.74
C THR A 125 7.74 3.48 -2.20
N PHE A 126 7.11 4.31 -1.36
CA PHE A 126 5.94 5.10 -1.71
C PHE A 126 6.36 6.45 -2.30
N TYR A 127 7.02 6.38 -3.46
CA TYR A 127 7.60 7.55 -4.12
C TYR A 127 6.71 8.18 -5.20
N THR A 128 5.55 7.58 -5.51
CA THR A 128 4.68 8.08 -6.59
C THR A 128 3.74 9.15 -6.07
N GLU A 129 3.99 10.39 -6.47
CA GLU A 129 3.04 11.50 -6.31
C GLU A 129 2.10 11.50 -7.52
N ARG A 130 0.79 11.70 -7.29
CA ARG A 130 -0.26 11.74 -8.33
C ARG A 130 -0.19 10.59 -9.36
N PRO A 131 -0.29 9.32 -8.94
CA PRO A 131 -0.22 8.19 -9.86
C PRO A 131 -1.32 8.28 -10.93
N ALA A 132 -0.98 7.96 -12.18
CA ALA A 132 -1.94 7.96 -13.30
C ALA A 132 -3.12 6.99 -13.07
N THR A 133 -2.97 6.04 -12.15
CA THR A 133 -4.02 5.10 -11.74
C THR A 133 -5.05 5.69 -10.80
N ALA A 134 -4.78 6.82 -10.13
CA ALA A 134 -5.65 7.36 -9.09
C ALA A 134 -7.11 7.55 -9.56
N PRO A 135 -7.40 8.22 -10.70
CA PRO A 135 -8.80 8.45 -11.10
C PRO A 135 -9.58 7.16 -11.33
N ARG A 136 -8.94 6.17 -11.97
CA ARG A 136 -9.56 4.87 -12.26
C ARG A 136 -9.74 4.05 -10.99
N MET A 137 -8.78 4.08 -10.07
CA MET A 137 -8.87 3.34 -8.80
C MET A 137 -9.94 3.95 -7.90
N SER A 138 -9.99 5.27 -7.79
CA SER A 138 -11.02 5.97 -7.03
C SER A 138 -12.42 5.70 -7.55
N ALA A 139 -12.62 5.68 -8.88
CA ALA A 139 -13.90 5.31 -9.48
C ALA A 139 -14.32 3.89 -9.05
N LEU A 140 -13.42 2.92 -9.23
CA LEU A 140 -13.64 1.53 -8.84
C LEU A 140 -13.97 1.38 -7.36
N ILE A 141 -13.20 2.00 -6.47
CA ILE A 141 -13.42 1.91 -5.02
C ILE A 141 -14.79 2.50 -4.65
N ARG A 142 -15.17 3.65 -5.22
CA ARG A 142 -16.49 4.25 -4.97
C ARG A 142 -17.63 3.36 -5.47
N GLU A 143 -17.49 2.79 -6.67
CA GLU A 143 -18.47 1.85 -7.25
C GLU A 143 -18.70 0.62 -6.35
N GLN A 144 -17.64 0.15 -5.69
CA GLN A 144 -17.66 -1.04 -4.83
C GLN A 144 -17.96 -0.71 -3.35
N GLY A 145 -18.29 0.54 -3.02
CA GLY A 145 -18.54 0.97 -1.65
C GLY A 145 -17.32 0.90 -0.72
N GLY A 146 -16.11 0.89 -1.30
CA GLY A 146 -14.85 0.86 -0.57
C GLY A 146 -14.45 2.21 0.03
N SER A 147 -13.23 2.28 0.57
CA SER A 147 -12.76 3.39 1.38
C SER A 147 -11.25 3.60 1.26
N GLY A 148 -10.73 4.62 1.95
CA GLY A 148 -9.30 4.91 2.04
C GLY A 148 -8.94 5.44 3.42
N ILE A 149 -7.70 5.23 3.84
CA ILE A 149 -7.16 5.75 5.09
C ILE A 149 -5.68 6.11 4.94
N VAL A 150 -5.28 7.17 5.62
CA VAL A 150 -3.90 7.57 5.78
C VAL A 150 -3.44 7.22 7.20
N VAL A 151 -2.28 6.61 7.33
CA VAL A 151 -1.66 6.24 8.61
C VAL A 151 -0.41 7.06 8.89
N SER A 152 -0.11 7.24 10.18
CA SER A 152 1.14 7.84 10.65
C SER A 152 2.13 6.79 11.16
N LEU A 153 3.42 7.13 11.22
CA LEU A 153 4.44 6.35 11.90
C LEU A 153 4.10 6.19 13.38
N HIS A 154 3.53 7.22 14.00
CA HIS A 154 3.07 7.18 15.38
C HIS A 154 2.01 6.09 15.60
N GLU A 155 1.00 6.03 14.72
CA GLU A 155 -0.04 5.00 14.76
C GLU A 155 0.53 3.60 14.49
N CYS A 156 1.42 3.47 13.51
CA CYS A 156 2.09 2.20 13.20
C CYS A 156 2.94 1.68 14.36
N LEU A 157 3.73 2.55 15.00
CA LEU A 157 4.52 2.18 16.18
C LEU A 157 3.64 1.85 17.38
N GLY A 158 2.58 2.63 17.60
CA GLY A 158 1.62 2.39 18.70
C GLY A 158 0.93 1.03 18.61
N ARG A 159 0.77 0.49 17.40
CA ARG A 159 0.19 -0.84 17.15
C ARG A 159 1.20 -1.93 16.83
N TYR A 160 2.49 -1.62 16.78
CA TYR A 160 3.48 -2.53 16.23
C TYR A 160 3.46 -3.91 16.91
N ALA A 161 3.36 -3.96 18.24
CA ALA A 161 3.27 -5.22 18.97
C ALA A 161 2.00 -6.03 18.61
N GLN A 162 0.86 -5.37 18.42
CA GLN A 162 -0.38 -6.01 17.98
C GLN A 162 -0.25 -6.53 16.55
N VAL A 163 0.30 -5.71 15.65
CA VAL A 163 0.56 -6.09 14.25
C VAL A 163 1.46 -7.33 14.19
N ARG A 164 2.58 -7.33 14.93
CA ARG A 164 3.49 -8.48 15.02
C ARG A 164 2.77 -9.75 15.46
N ALA A 165 1.93 -9.66 16.49
CA ALA A 165 1.19 -10.81 16.99
C ALA A 165 0.15 -11.34 16.00
N LEU A 166 -0.49 -10.46 15.22
CA LEU A 166 -1.47 -10.84 14.20
C LEU A 166 -0.80 -11.55 13.01
N VAL A 167 0.24 -10.94 12.44
CA VAL A 167 0.87 -11.48 11.22
C VAL A 167 1.67 -12.77 11.48
N ALA A 168 2.12 -12.98 12.72
CA ALA A 168 2.75 -14.23 13.12
C ALA A 168 1.82 -15.45 12.99
N GLN A 169 0.49 -15.27 12.99
CA GLN A 169 -0.47 -16.35 12.75
C GLN A 169 -0.48 -16.84 11.30
N ALA A 170 0.07 -16.04 10.38
CA ALA A 170 0.28 -16.37 8.98
C ALA A 170 1.76 -16.67 8.67
N ASP A 171 2.53 -17.08 9.68
CA ASP A 171 3.96 -17.37 9.62
C ASP A 171 4.85 -16.19 9.15
N VAL A 172 4.33 -14.95 9.18
CA VAL A 172 5.12 -13.75 8.88
C VAL A 172 5.81 -13.27 10.15
N GLN A 173 7.13 -13.19 10.12
CA GLN A 173 7.94 -12.72 11.24
C GLN A 173 8.36 -11.26 11.02
N LEU A 174 7.96 -10.41 11.95
CA LEU A 174 8.40 -9.02 12.00
C LEU A 174 9.43 -8.84 13.12
N PRO A 175 10.49 -8.03 12.91
CA PRO A 175 11.55 -7.86 13.89
C PRO A 175 11.01 -7.29 15.21
N ALA A 176 11.59 -7.70 16.34
CA ALA A 176 11.17 -7.16 17.64
C ALA A 176 11.45 -5.65 17.75
N ASP A 177 12.54 -5.19 17.13
CA ASP A 177 12.88 -3.78 17.00
C ASP A 177 12.38 -3.21 15.68
N PRO A 178 11.35 -2.32 15.68
CA PRO A 178 10.80 -1.75 14.44
C PRO A 178 11.85 -0.96 13.63
N ARG A 179 12.96 -0.52 14.24
CA ARG A 179 14.04 0.17 13.52
C ARG A 179 14.79 -0.72 12.54
N LYS A 180 14.66 -2.04 12.68
CA LYS A 180 15.24 -3.02 11.74
C LYS A 180 14.38 -3.24 10.50
N LEU A 181 13.09 -2.92 10.56
CA LEU A 181 12.18 -3.09 9.43
C LEU A 181 12.58 -2.17 8.28
N ARG A 182 12.55 -2.69 7.05
CA ARG A 182 12.92 -1.94 5.84
C ARG A 182 11.74 -1.73 4.90
N GLU A 183 10.76 -2.60 4.93
CA GLU A 183 9.49 -2.40 4.24
C GLU A 183 8.33 -2.35 5.23
N TRP A 184 7.62 -1.22 5.23
CA TRP A 184 6.55 -0.93 6.18
C TRP A 184 5.16 -1.21 5.61
N SER A 185 5.05 -1.59 4.34
CA SER A 185 3.78 -1.85 3.65
C SER A 185 2.85 -2.80 4.43
N LEU A 186 3.37 -3.91 4.96
CA LEU A 186 2.58 -4.83 5.80
C LEU A 186 2.13 -4.18 7.12
N VAL A 187 3.01 -3.44 7.81
CA VAL A 187 2.65 -2.76 9.07
C VAL A 187 1.60 -1.69 8.84
N MET A 188 1.76 -0.92 7.75
CA MET A 188 0.82 0.10 7.33
C MET A 188 -0.54 -0.51 7.03
N VAL A 189 -0.62 -1.56 6.20
CA VAL A 189 -1.92 -2.13 5.79
C VAL A 189 -2.68 -2.74 6.98
N VAL A 190 -1.99 -3.43 7.90
CA VAL A 190 -2.63 -3.96 9.11
C VAL A 190 -3.11 -2.81 10.02
N THR A 191 -2.24 -1.83 10.26
CA THR A 191 -2.57 -0.65 11.08
C THR A 191 -3.76 0.13 10.50
N GLY A 192 -3.73 0.40 9.20
CA GLY A 192 -4.78 1.10 8.47
C GLY A 192 -6.10 0.33 8.49
N THR A 193 -6.06 -0.99 8.34
CA THR A 193 -7.25 -1.84 8.45
C THR A 193 -7.89 -1.74 9.84
N LEU A 194 -7.10 -1.92 10.90
CA LEU A 194 -7.60 -1.85 12.27
C LEU A 194 -8.22 -0.48 12.57
N LEU A 195 -7.53 0.59 12.17
CA LEU A 195 -8.02 1.96 12.35
C LEU A 195 -9.27 2.24 11.51
N ALA A 196 -9.34 1.73 10.28
CA ALA A 196 -10.50 1.92 9.42
C ALA A 196 -11.75 1.23 9.99
N VAL A 197 -11.60 0.05 10.60
CA VAL A 197 -12.68 -0.61 11.36
C VAL A 197 -13.08 0.23 12.57
N GLU A 198 -12.12 0.64 13.41
CA GLU A 198 -12.39 1.43 14.61
C GLU A 198 -13.05 2.79 14.32
N ARG A 199 -12.72 3.40 13.19
CA ARG A 199 -13.26 4.69 12.73
C ARG A 199 -14.56 4.54 11.93
N GLY A 200 -15.07 3.32 11.74
CA GLY A 200 -16.28 3.06 10.97
C GLY A 200 -16.16 3.35 9.47
N LEU A 201 -14.94 3.34 8.94
CA LEU A 201 -14.65 3.54 7.51
C LEU A 201 -14.80 2.24 6.68
N VAL A 202 -14.88 1.10 7.36
CA VAL A 202 -14.99 -0.25 6.78
C VAL A 202 -16.17 -0.98 7.40
N ARG A 203 -16.93 -1.70 6.59
CA ARG A 203 -17.98 -2.64 7.02
C ARG A 203 -17.65 -4.01 6.43
N ALA A 204 -16.74 -4.73 7.09
CA ALA A 204 -16.24 -6.01 6.64
C ALA A 204 -16.51 -7.09 7.69
N ASP A 205 -16.96 -8.26 7.23
CA ASP A 205 -16.97 -9.48 8.05
C ASP A 205 -15.62 -10.19 8.00
N GLU A 206 -14.89 -10.00 6.89
CA GLU A 206 -13.57 -10.55 6.65
C GLU A 206 -12.71 -9.53 5.91
N VAL A 207 -11.41 -9.46 6.23
CA VAL A 207 -10.46 -8.62 5.51
C VAL A 207 -9.29 -9.45 5.01
N VAL A 208 -9.04 -9.39 3.71
CA VAL A 208 -7.83 -9.89 3.06
C VAL A 208 -6.83 -8.74 2.94
N LEU A 209 -5.63 -8.94 3.47
CA LEU A 209 -4.55 -7.97 3.41
C LEU A 209 -3.67 -8.26 2.19
N HIS A 210 -3.53 -7.27 1.33
CA HIS A 210 -2.58 -7.24 0.24
C HIS A 210 -1.35 -6.47 0.72
N GLY A 211 -0.22 -7.17 0.82
CA GLY A 211 1.04 -6.59 1.27
C GLY A 211 2.06 -7.71 1.33
N SER A 212 3.02 -7.72 0.41
CA SER A 212 3.98 -8.82 0.25
C SER A 212 5.31 -8.58 0.92
N GLY A 213 5.55 -7.40 1.48
CA GLY A 213 6.86 -7.03 1.98
C GLY A 213 6.93 -6.74 3.47
N SER A 214 7.88 -7.41 4.10
CA SER A 214 8.16 -7.28 5.54
C SER A 214 9.64 -7.49 5.86
N TYR A 215 10.52 -7.32 4.86
CA TYR A 215 11.93 -7.64 5.01
C TYR A 215 12.62 -6.69 6.00
N ASP A 216 13.59 -7.23 6.72
CA ASP A 216 14.39 -6.52 7.70
C ASP A 216 15.86 -6.42 7.28
N ALA A 217 16.65 -5.73 8.11
CA ALA A 217 18.07 -5.49 7.86
C ALA A 217 18.95 -6.76 7.87
N ASP A 218 18.44 -7.86 8.44
CA ASP A 218 19.14 -9.14 8.54
C ASP A 218 18.84 -10.04 7.30
N ASP A 219 17.85 -9.70 6.46
CA ASP A 219 17.48 -10.44 5.23
C ASP A 219 18.42 -10.21 4.03
N TYR A 220 19.29 -9.21 4.10
CA TYR A 220 20.21 -8.88 3.01
C TYR A 220 21.55 -8.38 3.55
N THR A 221 22.59 -8.49 2.72
CA THR A 221 23.88 -7.85 2.98
C THR A 221 23.91 -6.51 2.23
N PRO A 222 24.04 -5.36 2.93
CA PRO A 222 24.20 -4.08 2.27
C PRO A 222 25.41 -4.08 1.34
N LEU A 223 25.30 -3.39 0.20
CA LEU A 223 26.45 -3.16 -0.66
C LEU A 223 27.51 -2.35 0.11
N PRO A 224 28.80 -2.70 0.00
CA PRO A 224 29.85 -1.96 0.67
C PRO A 224 29.95 -0.54 0.05
N ALA A 225 30.38 0.43 0.85
CA ALA A 225 30.33 1.85 0.46
C ALA A 225 31.18 2.16 -0.79
N ASP A 226 32.25 1.40 -1.02
CA ASP A 226 33.11 1.49 -2.19
C ASP A 226 32.47 0.90 -3.48
N ALA A 227 31.41 0.10 -3.34
CA ALA A 227 30.58 -0.39 -4.44
C ALA A 227 29.39 0.54 -4.75
N LEU A 228 29.21 1.63 -4.00
CA LEU A 228 28.13 2.60 -4.20
C LEU A 228 28.66 3.89 -4.82
N ARG A 229 28.04 4.35 -5.93
CA ARG A 229 28.28 5.67 -6.50
C ARG A 229 26.96 6.46 -6.48
N PRO A 230 26.84 7.53 -5.68
CA PRO A 230 25.62 8.34 -5.67
C PRO A 230 25.48 9.05 -7.02
N ALA A 231 24.25 9.09 -7.53
CA ALA A 231 23.86 9.88 -8.69
C ALA A 231 22.98 11.04 -8.21
N ALA A 232 23.35 12.28 -8.54
CA ALA A 232 22.59 13.47 -8.20
C ALA A 232 21.67 13.91 -9.35
N GLN A 233 21.99 13.50 -10.58
CA GLN A 233 21.26 13.84 -11.79
C GLN A 233 21.22 12.66 -12.77
N SER A 234 20.29 12.71 -13.73
CA SER A 234 20.15 11.68 -14.77
C SER A 234 21.41 11.51 -15.63
N ALA A 235 22.19 12.57 -15.82
CA ALA A 235 23.46 12.52 -16.55
C ALA A 235 24.49 11.59 -15.90
N ASP A 236 24.55 11.56 -14.56
CA ASP A 236 25.47 10.68 -13.82
C ASP A 236 25.14 9.20 -14.07
N LEU A 237 23.84 8.90 -14.23
CA LEU A 237 23.35 7.57 -14.57
C LEU A 237 23.64 7.22 -16.04
N ALA A 238 23.46 8.18 -16.95
CA ALA A 238 23.69 8.00 -18.38
C ALA A 238 25.16 7.64 -18.68
N GLU A 239 26.11 8.30 -18.03
CA GLU A 239 27.55 7.96 -18.14
C GLU A 239 27.81 6.50 -17.79
N VAL A 240 27.26 6.02 -16.67
CA VAL A 240 27.41 4.63 -16.21
C VAL A 240 26.75 3.66 -17.19
N LEU A 241 25.54 3.97 -17.66
CA LEU A 241 24.81 3.13 -18.61
C LEU A 241 25.49 3.05 -19.97
N HIS A 242 26.00 4.16 -20.51
CA HIS A 242 26.74 4.19 -21.78
C HIS A 242 28.04 3.41 -21.68
N LYS A 243 28.79 3.59 -20.58
CA LYS A 243 30.00 2.82 -20.29
C LYS A 243 29.71 1.32 -20.19
N ALA A 244 28.64 0.94 -19.50
CA ALA A 244 28.21 -0.46 -19.37
C ALA A 244 27.72 -1.06 -20.71
N ALA A 245 27.09 -0.24 -21.56
CA ALA A 245 26.63 -0.62 -22.89
C ALA A 245 27.75 -0.66 -23.95
N GLY A 246 28.97 -0.25 -23.60
CA GLY A 246 30.11 -0.21 -24.52
C GLY A 246 30.03 0.90 -25.57
N VAL A 247 29.18 1.90 -25.38
CA VAL A 247 29.10 3.07 -26.26
C VAL A 247 30.29 3.97 -25.95
N ARG A 248 31.23 4.08 -26.89
CA ARG A 248 32.33 5.05 -26.80
C ARG A 248 31.80 6.40 -27.28
N ASP A 249 32.02 7.45 -26.48
CA ASP A 249 31.75 8.82 -26.90
C ASP A 249 32.52 9.11 -28.21
N THR A 250 31.78 9.41 -29.27
CA THR A 250 32.29 9.94 -30.54
C THR A 250 32.23 11.45 -30.54
#